data_AF-A0A1Q3RMA3-F1
#
_entry.id   AF-A0A1Q3RMA3-F1
#
_cell.length_a   1.000
_cell.length_b   1.000
_cell.length_c   1.000
_cell.angle_alpha   90.00
_cell.angle_beta   90.00
_cell.angle_gamma   90.00
#
_symmetry.space_group_name_H-M   'P 1'
#
loop_
_entity.id
_entity.type
_entity.pdbx_description
1 polymer ?
#
loop_
_entity_poly.entity_id
_entity_poly.type
_entity_poly.pdbx_seq_one_letter_code
_entity_poly.pdbx_strand_id
1 'polypeptide(L)'
;MVITGREGEPTYNEKVFYQMLSRLKSDCDYFLGYGNRFEKHLWAGNVPDQIEEMKKIYNSFSDDKKPKFITYEEILKYEELMKGGNV
;
A
#
# COMPACT_ATOMS: atom_id res chain seq x y z
N MET A 1 -7.08 -17.67 -26.98
CA MET A 1 -7.54 -18.14 -25.66
C MET A 1 -7.06 -17.12 -24.64
N VAL A 2 -7.93 -16.18 -24.24
CA VAL A 2 -7.58 -15.17 -23.23
C VAL A 2 -7.77 -15.85 -21.89
N ILE A 3 -6.69 -16.08 -21.17
CA ILE A 3 -6.68 -16.72 -19.85
C ILE A 3 -7.05 -15.66 -18.81
N THR A 4 -8.23 -15.06 -18.92
CA THR A 4 -8.78 -14.17 -17.90
C THR A 4 -9.91 -14.92 -17.23
N GLY A 5 -9.77 -15.16 -15.93
CA GLY A 5 -10.58 -16.08 -15.14
C GLY A 5 -12.08 -15.86 -15.20
N ARG A 6 -12.83 -16.82 -14.65
CA ARG A 6 -14.29 -16.76 -14.44
C ARG A 6 -14.71 -15.43 -13.80
N GLU A 7 -15.90 -14.96 -14.18
CA GLU A 7 -16.51 -13.77 -13.57
C GLU A 7 -16.47 -13.86 -12.04
N GLY A 8 -15.92 -12.81 -11.40
CA GLY A 8 -15.78 -12.71 -9.94
C GLY A 8 -14.40 -13.07 -9.36
N GLU A 9 -13.51 -13.69 -10.13
CA GLU A 9 -12.15 -14.00 -9.64
C GLU A 9 -11.18 -12.80 -9.81
N PRO A 10 -10.27 -12.55 -8.85
CA PRO A 10 -9.25 -11.53 -9.02
C PRO A 10 -8.25 -11.93 -10.12
N THR A 11 -7.91 -10.96 -10.97
CA THR A 11 -6.87 -11.08 -11.99
C THR A 11 -5.50 -11.30 -11.34
N TYR A 12 -4.52 -11.77 -12.12
CA TYR A 12 -3.14 -11.92 -11.63
C TYR A 12 -2.57 -10.59 -11.10
N ASN A 13 -2.80 -9.48 -11.81
CA ASN A 13 -2.31 -8.17 -11.40
C ASN A 13 -2.95 -7.71 -10.09
N GLU A 14 -4.25 -7.93 -9.90
CA GLU A 14 -4.94 -7.61 -8.63
C GLU A 14 -4.32 -8.39 -7.45
N LYS A 15 -3.96 -9.66 -7.64
CA LYS A 15 -3.28 -10.46 -6.60
C LYS A 15 -1.89 -9.91 -6.29
N VAL A 16 -1.11 -9.56 -7.31
CA VAL A 16 0.22 -8.96 -7.15
C VAL A 16 0.14 -7.61 -6.43
N PHE A 17 -0.81 -6.76 -6.83
CA PHE A 17 -1.04 -5.46 -6.21
C PHE A 17 -1.53 -5.59 -4.75
N TYR A 18 -2.38 -6.57 -4.45
CA TYR A 18 -2.83 -6.82 -3.08
C TYR A 18 -1.65 -7.20 -2.18
N GLN A 19 -0.79 -8.10 -2.66
CA GLN A 19 0.44 -8.51 -1.95
C GLN A 19 1.42 -7.35 -1.79
N MET A 20 1.62 -6.56 -2.85
CA MET A 20 2.50 -5.38 -2.81
C MET A 20 1.99 -4.37 -1.79
N LEU A 21 0.70 -4.03 -1.79
CA LEU A 21 0.14 -3.09 -0.82
C LEU A 21 0.31 -3.57 0.62
N SER A 22 0.12 -4.88 0.88
CA SER A 22 0.37 -5.47 2.20
C SER A 22 1.84 -5.32 2.62
N ARG A 23 2.78 -5.46 1.68
CA ARG A 23 4.20 -5.21 1.95
C ARG A 23 4.46 -3.74 2.26
N LEU A 24 3.95 -2.81 1.43
CA LEU A 24 4.14 -1.38 1.63
C LEU A 24 3.58 -0.91 2.99
N LYS A 25 2.42 -1.44 3.40
CA LYS A 25 1.85 -1.20 4.73
C LYS A 25 2.79 -1.67 5.84
N SER A 26 3.35 -2.87 5.71
CA SER A 26 4.28 -3.43 6.71
C SER A 26 5.55 -2.59 6.84
N ASP A 27 6.07 -2.05 5.73
CA ASP A 27 7.22 -1.14 5.76
C ASP A 27 6.87 0.17 6.49
N CYS A 28 5.66 0.70 6.33
CA CYS A 28 5.19 1.89 7.05
C CYS A 28 5.04 1.63 8.56
N ASP A 29 4.44 0.48 8.93
CA ASP A 29 4.31 0.04 10.32
C ASP A 29 5.70 -0.10 10.97
N TYR A 30 6.66 -0.67 10.25
CA TYR A 30 8.04 -0.78 10.71
C TYR A 30 8.68 0.60 10.85
N PHE A 31 8.60 1.47 9.83
CA PHE A 31 9.16 2.82 9.84
C PHE A 31 8.71 3.65 11.05
N LEU A 32 7.41 3.61 11.37
CA LEU A 32 6.81 4.34 12.49
C LEU A 32 7.04 3.69 13.86
N GLY A 33 7.23 2.38 13.90
CA GLY A 33 7.53 1.62 15.12
C GLY A 33 9.04 1.44 15.34
N TYR A 34 9.54 0.26 14.97
CA TYR A 34 10.90 -0.21 15.29
C TYR A 34 11.98 0.20 14.28
N GLY A 35 11.60 0.77 13.14
CA GLY A 35 12.47 1.11 12.02
C GLY A 35 13.22 2.42 12.20
N ASN A 36 13.03 3.11 13.33
CA ASN A 36 13.73 4.33 13.71
C ASN A 36 13.64 5.42 12.63
N ARG A 37 12.51 5.46 11.89
CA ARG A 37 12.26 6.35 10.75
C ARG A 37 13.35 6.31 9.67
N PHE A 38 14.03 5.17 9.49
CA PHE A 38 15.08 5.03 8.49
C PHE A 38 14.49 4.68 7.11
N GLU A 39 14.46 5.66 6.21
CA GLU A 39 13.80 5.55 4.90
C GLU A 39 14.35 4.46 3.99
N LYS A 40 15.62 4.08 4.12
CA LYS A 40 16.21 3.02 3.28
C LYS A 40 15.62 1.63 3.51
N HIS A 41 14.83 1.44 4.58
CA HIS A 41 14.09 0.20 4.80
C HIS A 41 12.74 0.18 4.09
N LEU A 42 12.24 1.33 3.60
CA LEU A 42 11.05 1.39 2.77
C LEU A 42 11.34 0.78 1.41
N TRP A 43 10.39 0.03 0.86
CA TRP A 43 10.50 -0.52 -0.49
C TRP A 43 10.83 0.55 -1.55
N ALA A 44 10.20 1.72 -1.45
CA ALA A 44 10.46 2.84 -2.38
C ALA A 44 11.73 3.65 -2.03
N GLY A 45 12.34 3.41 -0.87
CA GLY A 45 13.56 4.09 -0.41
C GLY A 45 13.37 5.52 0.12
N ASN A 46 12.17 6.09 0.03
CA ASN A 46 11.78 7.36 0.65
C ASN A 46 10.28 7.41 0.95
N VAL A 47 9.87 8.32 1.85
CA VAL A 47 8.47 8.45 2.30
C VAL A 47 7.52 8.88 1.17
N PRO A 48 7.81 9.94 0.37
CA PRO A 48 6.91 10.37 -0.70
C PRO A 48 6.56 9.26 -1.70
N ASP A 49 7.56 8.56 -2.21
CA ASP A 49 7.38 7.54 -3.24
C ASP A 49 6.66 6.30 -2.67
N GLN A 50 6.93 5.95 -1.40
CA GLN A 50 6.24 4.86 -0.70
C GLN A 50 4.73 5.13 -0.63
N ILE A 51 4.35 6.32 -0.19
CA ILE A 51 2.95 6.72 -0.03
C ILE A 51 2.27 6.87 -1.40
N GLU A 52 2.96 7.45 -2.38
CA GLU A 52 2.42 7.58 -3.74
C GLU A 52 2.10 6.20 -4.33
N GLU A 53 3.00 5.23 -4.16
CA GLU A 53 2.78 3.87 -4.66
C GLU A 53 1.62 3.17 -3.94
N MET A 54 1.48 3.35 -2.61
CA MET A 54 0.32 2.85 -1.86
C MET A 54 -1.00 3.42 -2.41
N LYS A 55 -1.05 4.74 -2.69
CA LYS A 55 -2.23 5.39 -3.27
C LYS A 55 -2.53 4.88 -4.68
N LYS A 56 -1.51 4.75 -5.53
CA LYS A 56 -1.65 4.21 -6.90
C LYS A 56 -2.22 2.81 -6.88
N ILE A 57 -1.65 1.93 -6.07
CA ILE A 57 -2.11 0.55 -5.95
C ILE A 57 -3.53 0.50 -5.39
N TYR A 58 -3.83 1.22 -4.30
CA TYR A 58 -5.17 1.23 -3.72
C TYR A 58 -6.25 1.72 -4.70
N ASN A 59 -5.94 2.76 -5.49
CA ASN A 59 -6.84 3.31 -6.50
C ASN A 59 -6.94 2.46 -7.78
N SER A 60 -6.04 1.49 -7.97
CA SER A 60 -6.11 0.55 -9.09
C SER A 60 -7.20 -0.52 -8.92
N PHE A 61 -7.67 -0.75 -7.69
CA PHE A 61 -8.76 -1.67 -7.41
C PHE A 61 -10.11 -1.02 -7.68
N SER A 62 -11.03 -1.79 -8.26
CA SER A 62 -12.46 -1.47 -8.26
C SER A 62 -13.01 -1.40 -6.84
N ASP A 63 -14.06 -0.60 -6.61
CA ASP A 63 -14.60 -0.35 -5.27
C ASP A 63 -15.04 -1.62 -4.53
N ASP A 64 -15.53 -2.62 -5.24
CA ASP A 64 -15.93 -3.93 -4.72
C ASP A 64 -14.73 -4.82 -4.32
N LYS A 65 -13.55 -4.53 -4.86
CA LYS A 65 -12.31 -5.30 -4.65
C LYS A 65 -11.29 -4.60 -3.79
N LYS A 66 -11.61 -3.43 -3.25
CA LYS A 66 -10.70 -2.72 -2.35
C LYS A 66 -10.34 -3.59 -1.15
N PRO A 67 -9.06 -3.62 -0.76
CA PRO A 67 -8.59 -4.43 0.35
C PRO A 67 -9.26 -4.00 1.66
N LYS A 68 -9.59 -4.97 2.52
CA LYS A 68 -10.23 -4.71 3.83
C LYS A 68 -9.24 -4.44 4.97
N PHE A 69 -7.96 -4.73 4.75
CA PHE A 69 -6.91 -4.63 5.77
C PHE A 69 -6.29 -3.23 5.87
N ILE A 70 -6.63 -2.33 4.93
CA ILE A 70 -6.16 -0.95 4.91
C ILE A 70 -7.22 -0.09 4.22
N THR A 71 -7.52 1.09 4.77
CA THR A 71 -8.36 2.09 4.11
C THR A 71 -7.54 3.21 3.49
N TYR A 72 -8.15 4.02 2.61
CA TYR A 72 -7.47 5.17 2.04
C TYR A 72 -7.09 6.20 3.11
N GLU A 73 -7.94 6.38 4.11
CA GLU A 73 -7.69 7.26 5.26
C GLU A 73 -6.49 6.78 6.08
N GLU A 74 -6.28 5.47 6.22
CA GLU A 74 -5.08 4.93 6.85
C GLU A 74 -3.81 5.23 6.03
N ILE A 75 -3.88 5.18 4.70
CA ILE A 75 -2.77 5.60 3.83
C ILE A 75 -2.44 7.09 4.03
N LEU A 76 -3.46 7.95 4.14
CA LEU A 76 -3.26 9.36 4.46
C LEU A 76 -2.69 9.57 5.87
N LYS A 77 -3.09 8.75 6.84
CA LYS A 77 -2.53 8.79 8.18
C LYS A 77 -1.05 8.39 8.19
N TYR A 78 -0.66 7.37 7.42
CA TYR A 78 0.76 7.03 7.25
C TYR A 78 1.53 8.21 6.66
N GLU A 79 0.99 8.88 5.64
CA GLU A 79 1.62 10.05 5.03
C GLU A 79 1.94 11.15 6.05
N GLU A 80 0.95 11.54 6.85
CA GLU A 80 1.12 12.57 7.89
C GLU A 80 2.16 12.15 8.94
N LEU A 81 2.02 10.94 9.50
CA LEU A 81 2.91 10.46 10.57
C LEU A 81 4.36 10.29 10.08
N MET A 82 4.54 9.80 8.85
CA MET A 82 5.88 9.53 8.31
C MET A 82 6.60 10.81 7.90
N LYS A 83 5.88 11.81 7.37
CA LYS A 83 6.44 13.14 7.09
C LYS A 83 6.75 13.98 8.34
N GLY A 84 6.34 13.50 9.52
CA GLY A 84 6.60 14.18 10.79
C GLY A 84 5.49 15.15 11.20
N GLY A 85 4.26 14.95 10.73
CA GLY A 85 3.09 15.66 11.23
C GLY A 85 2.97 15.49 12.74
N ASN A 86 2.81 16.62 13.44
CA ASN A 86 2.65 16.66 14.90
C ASN A 86 1.44 15.80 15.31
N VAL A 87 1.69 14.74 16.07
CA VAL A 87 0.69 14.06 16.91
C VAL A 87 0.74 14.61 18.32
#